data_AF-A0A6A1VKH0-F1
#
_entry.id   AF-A0A6A1VKH0-F1
#
_cell.length_a   1.000
_cell.length_b   1.000
_cell.length_c   1.000
_cell.angle_alpha   90.00
_cell.angle_beta   90.00
_cell.angle_gamma   90.00
#
_symmetry.space_group_name_H-M   'P 1'
#
loop_
_entity.id
_entity.type
_entity.pdbx_description
1 polymer ?
#
loop_
_entity_poly.entity_id
_entity_poly.type
_entity_poly.pdbx_seq_one_letter_code
_entity_poly.pdbx_strand_id
1 'polypeptide(L)'
;MKPCVKARQLVLIVVHDHFDLDYTCQKDVRTGVETMMKVHRMHRNRMHAYFKKFPSKEAALLKPHPDTMEKQWKELCDLYTSKAFMKRREQNKKNRSKLTVNHDAGSRSFQRTRACMQQLTKARDEIEARRAAKEKEL
;
A
#
# COMPACT_ATOMS: atom_id res chain seq x y z
N MET A 1 27.59 9.89 37.02
CA MET A 1 26.52 8.89 36.72
C MET A 1 25.20 9.48 37.24
N LYS A 2 24.09 9.71 36.54
CA LYS A 2 23.55 9.18 35.28
C LYS A 2 22.65 10.26 34.59
N PRO A 3 23.05 10.86 33.44
CA PRO A 3 22.13 11.60 32.58
C PRO A 3 21.38 10.68 31.58
N CYS A 4 21.80 9.42 31.45
CA CYS A 4 21.41 8.53 30.37
C CYS A 4 20.00 7.91 30.49
N VAL A 5 19.35 7.98 31.66
CA VAL A 5 18.04 7.31 31.88
C VAL A 5 16.88 8.15 31.31
N LYS A 6 16.95 9.49 31.41
CA LYS A 6 15.87 10.38 30.96
C LYS A 6 15.73 10.41 29.44
N ALA A 7 16.84 10.44 28.69
CA ALA A 7 16.81 10.40 27.23
C ALA A 7 16.25 9.06 26.71
N ARG A 8 16.60 7.94 27.37
CA ARG A 8 16.09 6.61 27.02
C ARG A 8 14.59 6.48 27.30
N GLN A 9 14.11 7.06 28.40
CA GLN A 9 12.68 7.14 28.72
C GLN A 9 11.93 8.01 27.70
N LEU A 10 12.51 9.17 27.32
CA LEU A 10 11.89 10.09 26.35
C LEU A 10 11.80 9.46 24.95
N VAL A 11 12.83 8.74 24.51
CA VAL A 11 12.81 7.99 23.23
C VAL A 11 11.77 6.88 23.28
N LEU A 12 11.65 6.13 24.38
CA LEU A 12 10.61 5.10 24.52
C LEU A 12 9.20 5.70 24.49
N ILE A 13 8.98 6.84 25.15
CA ILE A 13 7.70 7.56 25.15
C ILE A 13 7.37 8.06 23.73
N VAL A 14 8.31 8.75 23.06
CA VAL A 14 8.11 9.25 21.69
C VAL A 14 7.88 8.11 20.69
N VAL A 15 8.59 6.99 20.85
CA VAL A 15 8.35 5.79 20.04
C VAL A 15 6.96 5.22 20.32
N HIS A 16 6.51 5.17 21.57
CA HIS A 16 5.17 4.70 21.92
C HIS A 16 4.06 5.63 21.39
N ASP A 17 4.21 6.95 21.55
CA ASP A 17 3.26 7.97 21.05
C ASP A 17 3.16 7.95 19.52
N HIS A 18 4.22 7.54 18.81
CA HIS A 18 4.17 7.32 17.36
C HIS A 18 3.40 6.07 16.93
N PHE A 19 3.09 5.15 17.85
CA PHE A 19 2.34 3.91 17.60
C PHE A 19 0.93 3.90 18.22
N ASP A 20 0.55 4.95 18.94
CA ASP A 20 -0.81 5.10 19.46
C ASP A 20 -1.75 5.47 18.30
N LEU A 21 -2.38 4.44 17.73
CA LEU A 21 -3.46 4.61 16.76
C LEU A 21 -4.70 5.12 17.50
N ASP A 22 -5.05 6.38 17.28
CA ASP A 22 -6.35 6.91 17.68
C ASP A 22 -7.44 6.32 16.79
N TYR A 23 -8.12 5.28 17.28
CA TYR A 23 -9.23 4.64 16.57
C TYR A 23 -10.49 5.52 16.48
N THR A 24 -10.51 6.69 17.11
CA THR A 24 -11.56 7.72 16.92
C THR A 24 -11.21 8.69 15.79
N CYS A 25 -9.93 8.82 15.43
CA CYS A 25 -9.45 9.59 14.30
C CYS A 25 -9.66 8.82 12.98
N GLN A 26 -10.49 9.37 12.09
CA GLN A 26 -10.79 8.73 10.81
C GLN A 26 -9.54 8.48 9.94
N LYS A 27 -8.52 9.35 10.02
CA LYS A 27 -7.28 9.19 9.25
C LYS A 27 -6.47 7.99 9.73
N ASP A 28 -6.43 7.74 11.04
CA ASP A 28 -5.64 6.67 11.64
C ASP A 28 -6.34 5.33 11.46
N VAL A 29 -7.67 5.30 11.62
CA VAL A 29 -8.50 4.15 11.24
C VAL A 29 -8.29 3.78 9.77
N ARG A 30 -8.37 4.76 8.86
CA ARG A 30 -8.14 4.54 7.43
C ARG A 30 -6.74 4.00 7.18
N THR A 31 -5.72 4.56 7.82
CA THR A 31 -4.33 4.14 7.67
C THR A 31 -4.11 2.71 8.15
N GLY A 32 -4.70 2.34 9.30
CA GLY A 32 -4.68 0.98 9.81
C GLY A 32 -5.31 0.00 8.82
N VAL A 33 -6.52 0.29 8.34
CA VAL A 33 -7.24 -0.55 7.36
C VAL A 33 -6.45 -0.70 6.06
N GLU A 34 -5.93 0.39 5.48
CA GLU A 34 -5.14 0.35 4.25
C GLU A 34 -3.85 -0.48 4.42
N THR A 35 -3.20 -0.35 5.58
CA THR A 35 -2.00 -1.12 5.92
C THR A 35 -2.33 -2.61 6.02
N MET A 36 -3.38 -2.98 6.73
CA MET A 36 -3.83 -4.37 6.84
C MET A 36 -4.20 -4.96 5.46
N MET A 37 -4.92 -4.20 4.63
CA MET A 37 -5.25 -4.61 3.26
C MET A 37 -4.00 -4.80 2.40
N LYS A 38 -2.99 -3.95 2.54
CA LYS A 38 -1.71 -4.06 1.83
C LYS A 38 -0.94 -5.30 2.28
N VAL A 39 -0.80 -5.51 3.58
CA VAL A 39 -0.14 -6.69 4.16
C VAL A 39 -0.83 -7.97 3.69
N HIS A 40 -2.16 -8.03 3.78
CA HIS A 40 -2.93 -9.19 3.32
C HIS A 40 -2.77 -9.44 1.81
N ARG A 41 -2.75 -8.39 0.98
CA ARG A 41 -2.50 -8.51 -0.46
C ARG A 41 -1.09 -9.02 -0.75
N MET A 42 -0.09 -8.51 -0.06
CA MET A 42 1.30 -8.95 -0.19
C MET A 42 1.47 -10.42 0.21
N HIS A 43 0.87 -10.83 1.33
CA HIS A 43 0.84 -12.23 1.75
C HIS A 43 0.20 -13.12 0.68
N ARG A 44 -1.00 -12.79 0.20
CA ARG A 44 -1.67 -13.56 -0.87
C ARG A 44 -0.86 -13.62 -2.16
N ASN A 45 -0.17 -12.55 -2.54
CA ASN A 45 0.68 -12.53 -3.72
C ASN A 45 1.90 -13.46 -3.55
N ARG A 46 2.53 -13.46 -2.37
CA ARG A 46 3.64 -14.36 -2.03
C ARG A 46 3.20 -15.82 -2.05
N MET A 47 2.05 -16.12 -1.45
CA MET A 47 1.45 -17.47 -1.45
C MET A 47 1.14 -17.95 -2.86
N HIS A 48 0.56 -17.09 -3.71
CA HIS A 48 0.27 -17.43 -5.10
C HIS A 48 1.55 -17.64 -5.93
N ALA A 49 2.61 -16.87 -5.67
CA ALA A 49 3.91 -17.07 -6.32
C ALA A 49 4.50 -18.45 -6.00
N TYR A 50 4.34 -18.93 -4.76
CA TYR A 50 4.73 -20.28 -4.37
C TYR A 50 3.82 -21.35 -5.01
N PHE A 51 2.50 -21.16 -4.96
CA PHE A 51 1.52 -22.06 -5.59
C PHE A 51 1.83 -22.32 -7.07
N LYS A 52 2.23 -21.28 -7.82
CA LYS A 52 2.59 -21.37 -9.24
C LYS A 52 3.80 -22.28 -9.55
N LYS A 53 4.58 -22.69 -8.55
CA LYS A 53 5.69 -23.64 -8.75
C LYS A 53 5.20 -25.07 -8.97
N PHE A 54 3.93 -25.35 -8.66
CA PHE A 54 3.31 -26.66 -8.81
C PHE A 54 2.46 -26.72 -10.08
N PRO A 55 2.43 -27.88 -10.77
CA PRO A 55 1.62 -28.05 -11.97
C PRO A 55 0.12 -28.20 -11.66
N SER A 56 -0.23 -28.72 -10.48
CA SER A 56 -1.60 -28.99 -10.07
C SER A 56 -1.86 -28.58 -8.62
N LYS A 57 -3.15 -28.41 -8.29
CA LYS A 57 -3.62 -28.14 -6.94
C LYS A 57 -3.21 -29.25 -5.96
N GLU A 58 -3.36 -30.50 -6.37
CA GLU A 58 -3.05 -31.67 -5.53
C GLU A 58 -1.55 -31.70 -5.20
N ALA A 59 -0.68 -31.43 -6.19
CA ALA A 59 0.76 -31.32 -5.97
C ALA A 59 1.11 -30.18 -5.00
N ALA A 60 0.37 -29.06 -5.05
CA ALA A 60 0.55 -27.94 -4.12
C ALA A 60 0.07 -28.25 -2.70
N LEU A 61 -1.01 -29.05 -2.55
CA LEU A 61 -1.54 -29.44 -1.24
C LEU A 61 -0.60 -30.37 -0.48
N LEU A 62 0.14 -31.24 -1.18
CA LEU A 62 1.14 -32.13 -0.57
C LEU A 62 2.37 -31.38 -0.02
N LYS A 63 2.61 -30.14 -0.46
CA LYS A 63 3.76 -29.33 -0.03
C LYS A 63 3.31 -27.94 0.42
N PRO A 64 2.64 -27.83 1.59
CA PRO A 64 2.21 -26.55 2.15
C PRO A 64 3.37 -25.55 2.28
N HIS A 65 3.03 -24.26 2.18
CA HIS A 65 4.02 -23.21 2.40
C HIS A 65 4.43 -23.17 3.89
N PRO A 66 5.73 -23.05 4.22
CA PRO A 66 6.22 -23.12 5.61
C PRO A 66 5.63 -22.05 6.53
N ASP A 67 5.40 -20.84 5.99
CA ASP A 67 4.85 -19.70 6.74
C ASP A 67 3.31 -19.70 6.87
N THR A 68 2.63 -20.82 6.56
CA THR A 68 1.15 -20.85 6.47
C THR A 68 0.59 -22.11 7.13
N MET A 69 -0.48 -21.97 7.90
CA MET A 69 -1.20 -23.12 8.46
C MET A 69 -1.80 -23.97 7.33
N GLU A 70 -1.84 -25.30 7.50
CA GLU A 70 -2.34 -26.23 6.47
C GLU A 70 -3.77 -25.91 6.03
N LYS A 71 -4.66 -25.60 6.99
CA LYS A 71 -6.04 -25.18 6.70
C LYS A 71 -6.09 -23.92 5.82
N GLN A 72 -5.30 -22.90 6.17
CA GLN A 72 -5.22 -21.64 5.43
C GLN A 72 -4.62 -21.88 4.03
N TRP A 73 -3.62 -22.76 3.92
CA TRP A 73 -3.04 -23.12 2.64
C TRP A 73 -4.04 -23.80 1.71
N LYS A 74 -4.86 -24.71 2.25
CA LYS A 74 -5.94 -25.37 1.51
C LYS A 74 -6.96 -24.36 0.96
N GLU A 75 -7.43 -23.44 1.81
CA GLU A 75 -8.34 -22.36 1.41
C GLU A 75 -7.74 -21.47 0.30
N LEU A 76 -6.44 -21.17 0.37
CA LEU A 76 -5.74 -20.43 -0.68
C LEU A 76 -5.62 -21.22 -1.99
N CYS A 77 -5.32 -22.52 -1.94
CA CYS A 77 -5.29 -23.39 -3.12
C CYS A 77 -6.68 -23.48 -3.79
N ASP A 78 -7.74 -23.57 -2.99
CA ASP A 78 -9.13 -23.51 -3.48
C ASP A 78 -9.43 -22.17 -4.16
N LEU A 79 -9.00 -21.06 -3.54
CA LEU A 79 -9.15 -19.73 -4.11
C LEU A 79 -8.43 -19.59 -5.46
N TYR A 80 -7.17 -20.02 -5.55
CA TYR A 80 -6.37 -19.88 -6.78
C TYR A 80 -6.88 -20.74 -7.94
N THR A 81 -7.54 -21.86 -7.63
CA THR A 81 -8.16 -22.73 -8.64
C THR A 81 -9.61 -22.39 -8.93
N SER A 82 -10.21 -21.48 -8.16
CA SER A 82 -11.59 -21.05 -8.39
C SER A 82 -11.76 -20.40 -9.77
N LYS A 83 -12.90 -20.70 -10.42
CA LYS A 83 -13.25 -20.14 -11.73
C LYS A 83 -13.24 -18.60 -11.73
N ALA A 84 -13.72 -18.00 -10.65
CA ALA A 84 -13.77 -16.54 -10.50
C ALA A 84 -12.37 -15.92 -10.47
N PHE A 85 -11.43 -16.53 -9.73
CA PHE A 85 -10.05 -16.08 -9.67
C PHE A 85 -9.35 -16.21 -11.02
N MET A 86 -9.50 -17.37 -11.67
CA MET A 86 -8.91 -17.61 -13.00
C MET A 86 -9.44 -16.64 -14.05
N LYS A 87 -10.77 -16.40 -14.09
CA LYS A 87 -11.38 -15.41 -14.98
C LYS A 87 -10.79 -14.01 -14.75
N ARG A 88 -10.66 -13.59 -13.49
CA ARG A 88 -10.08 -12.29 -13.12
C ARG A 88 -8.61 -12.20 -13.52
N ARG A 89 -7.82 -13.25 -13.29
CA ARG A 89 -6.41 -13.33 -13.67
C ARG A 89 -6.23 -13.17 -15.18
N GLU A 90 -6.97 -13.93 -15.98
CA GLU A 90 -6.87 -13.85 -17.44
C GLU A 90 -7.28 -12.48 -17.97
N GLN A 91 -8.34 -11.89 -17.39
CA GLN A 91 -8.72 -10.51 -17.73
C GLN A 91 -7.63 -9.50 -17.37
N ASN A 92 -7.02 -9.62 -16.18
CA ASN A 92 -5.92 -8.74 -15.76
C ASN A 92 -4.69 -8.88 -16.67
N LYS A 93 -4.38 -10.10 -17.14
CA LYS A 93 -3.30 -10.34 -18.11
C LYS A 93 -3.58 -9.63 -19.44
N LYS A 94 -4.80 -9.77 -19.97
CA LYS A 94 -5.25 -9.06 -21.18
C LYS A 94 -5.25 -7.54 -21.01
N ASN A 95 -5.62 -7.03 -19.83
CA ASN A 95 -5.59 -5.60 -19.54
C ASN A 95 -4.15 -5.09 -19.48
N ARG A 96 -3.24 -5.86 -18.88
CA ARG A 96 -1.82 -5.49 -18.80
C ARG A 96 -1.14 -5.51 -20.16
N SER A 97 -1.53 -6.38 -21.08
CA SER A 97 -0.99 -6.39 -22.46
C SER A 97 -1.48 -5.21 -23.31
N LYS A 98 -2.58 -4.55 -22.92
CA LYS A 98 -3.06 -3.31 -23.57
C LYS A 98 -2.38 -2.05 -23.05
N LEU A 99 -1.58 -2.15 -21.99
CA LEU A 99 -0.88 -1.01 -21.42
C LEU A 99 0.28 -0.62 -22.34
N THR A 100 0.12 0.46 -23.10
CA THR A 100 1.10 0.95 -24.07
C THR A 100 2.12 1.92 -23.49
N VAL A 101 1.72 2.71 -22.49
CA VAL A 101 2.58 3.70 -21.83
C VAL A 101 2.58 3.44 -20.32
N ASN A 102 3.77 3.32 -19.74
CA ASN A 102 3.93 3.31 -18.29
C ASN A 102 3.87 4.76 -17.80
N HIS A 103 2.93 5.08 -16.91
CA HIS A 103 2.91 6.40 -16.28
C HIS A 103 3.94 6.46 -15.14
N ASP A 104 4.86 7.42 -15.19
CA ASP A 104 5.86 7.65 -14.12
C ASP A 104 5.29 8.32 -12.86
N ALA A 105 3.97 8.61 -12.85
CA ALA A 105 3.27 9.19 -11.69
C ALA A 105 3.11 8.23 -10.49
N GLY A 106 3.71 7.03 -10.55
CA GLY A 106 3.61 6.02 -9.51
C GLY A 106 2.17 5.53 -9.31
N SER A 107 1.71 5.47 -8.06
CA SER A 107 0.36 5.02 -7.69
C SER A 107 -0.74 6.08 -7.88
N ARG A 108 -0.40 7.28 -8.35
CA ARG A 108 -1.38 8.35 -8.59
C ARG A 108 -2.13 8.06 -9.90
N SER A 109 -3.46 7.99 -9.81
CA SER A 109 -4.29 7.93 -11.01
C SER A 109 -4.08 9.19 -11.86
N PHE A 110 -4.28 9.09 -13.17
CA PHE A 110 -4.12 10.22 -14.09
C PHE A 110 -4.91 11.47 -13.64
N GLN A 111 -6.13 11.27 -13.15
CA GLN A 111 -6.97 12.34 -12.58
C GLN A 111 -6.34 12.99 -11.35
N ARG A 112 -5.71 12.19 -10.48
CA ARG A 112 -5.04 12.69 -9.27
C ARG A 112 -3.75 13.44 -9.60
N THR A 113 -3.01 13.00 -10.61
CA THR A 113 -1.85 13.73 -11.13
C THR A 113 -2.28 15.08 -11.70
N ARG A 114 -3.37 15.13 -12.48
CA ARG A 114 -3.93 16.38 -13.02
C ARG A 114 -4.38 17.33 -11.91
N ALA A 115 -5.09 16.84 -10.90
CA ALA A 115 -5.52 17.65 -9.76
C ALA A 115 -4.33 18.19 -8.95
N CYS A 116 -3.27 17.39 -8.76
CA CYS A 116 -2.06 17.85 -8.10
C CYS A 116 -1.35 18.95 -8.90
N MET A 117 -1.27 18.81 -10.23
CA MET A 117 -0.69 19.85 -11.09
C MET A 117 -1.47 21.17 -10.96
N GLN A 118 -2.81 21.12 -10.94
CA GLN A 118 -3.66 22.30 -10.73
C GLN A 118 -3.49 22.95 -9.35
N GLN A 119 -3.24 22.17 -8.31
CA GLN A 119 -2.94 22.71 -6.97
C GLN A 119 -1.58 23.39 -6.93
N LEU A 120 -0.56 22.82 -7.59
CA LEU A 120 0.77 23.41 -7.68
C LEU A 120 0.75 24.73 -8.47
N THR A 121 -0.02 24.81 -9.55
CA THR A 121 -0.18 26.06 -10.30
C THR A 121 -0.84 27.15 -9.45
N LYS A 122 -1.93 26.82 -8.75
CA LYS A 122 -2.58 27.79 -7.84
C LYS A 122 -1.65 28.27 -6.73
N ALA A 123 -0.90 27.35 -6.11
CA ALA A 123 0.05 27.70 -5.06
C ALA A 123 1.18 28.61 -5.58
N ARG A 124 1.62 28.39 -6.84
CA ARG A 124 2.59 29.28 -7.50
C ARG A 124 2.00 30.68 -7.70
N ASP A 125 0.79 30.77 -8.25
CA ASP A 125 0.12 32.05 -8.51
C ASP A 125 -0.09 32.85 -7.22
N GLU A 126 -0.46 32.18 -6.13
CA GLU A 126 -0.60 32.80 -4.80
C GLU A 126 0.74 33.33 -4.26
N ILE A 127 1.85 32.62 -4.49
CA ILE A 127 3.19 33.06 -4.08
C ILE A 127 3.63 34.28 -4.89
N GLU A 128 3.42 34.28 -6.21
CA GLU A 128 3.73 35.43 -7.08
C GLU A 128 2.90 36.66 -6.68
N ALA A 129 1.61 36.49 -6.43
CA ALA A 129 0.74 37.58 -5.96
C ALA A 129 1.20 38.18 -4.62
N ARG A 130 1.60 37.35 -3.66
CA ARG A 130 2.14 37.82 -2.37
C ARG A 130 3.47 38.56 -2.53
N ARG A 131 4.35 38.12 -3.44
CA ARG A 131 5.61 38.83 -3.72
C ARG A 131 5.36 40.19 -4.36
N ALA A 132 4.47 40.26 -5.35
CA ALA A 132 4.08 41.51 -6.00
C ALA A 132 3.41 42.49 -5.04
N ALA A 133 2.59 42.01 -4.10
CA ALA A 133 2.01 42.86 -3.06
C ALA A 133 3.09 43.42 -2.13
N LYS A 134 4.11 42.62 -1.79
CA LYS A 134 5.21 43.03 -0.90
C LYS A 134 6.16 44.03 -1.57
N GLU A 135 6.36 43.95 -2.89
CA GLU A 135 7.12 44.94 -3.66
C GLU A 135 6.40 46.29 -3.80
N LYS A 136 5.07 46.32 -3.71
CA LYS A 136 4.28 47.56 -3.76
C LYS A 136 4.22 48.32 -2.43
N GLU A 137 4.59 47.68 -1.33
CA GLU A 137 4.67 48.30 -0.01
C GLU A 137 6.10 48.79 0.35
N LEU A 138 7.04 48.73 -0.60
CA LEU A 138 8.38 49.30 -0.51
C LEU A 138 8.48 50.56 -1.37
#